data_AF-A0A7C5GER3-F1
#
_entry.id   AF-A0A7C5GER3-F1
#
_cell.length_a   1.000
_cell.length_b   1.000
_cell.length_c   1.000
_cell.angle_alpha   90.00
_cell.angle_beta   90.00
_cell.angle_gamma   90.00
#
_symmetry.space_group_name_H-M   'P 1'
#
loop_
_entity.id
_entity.type
_entity.pdbx_description
1 polymer ?
#
loop_
_entity_poly.entity_id
_entity_poly.type
_entity_poly.pdbx_seq_one_letter_code
_entity_poly.pdbx_strand_id
1 'polypeptide(L)'
;FLVAFLLYFGASQIGTPLSPLFNYSHYMAPVVGGFSPDSPAKEAGLKEGDKILKINNTSIKTWEEIGTNIQKQGDNLHFTVLRENGVVLDFDLKPIIKEQKNRFGESVKRKLIGIAPQVSNKELYFSPIDGLSFAWNETLHASTMIFQSVQKLITGAVPANQLGGVISIVDITAKASQSGILALLFFTALISVNLGVLNLLPIPALDGGHIMFNIYEMIRGKAPSEEIMYRLTLVGWGILLSLMLLGLYNDIYRMMLG
;
A
#
# COMPACT_ATOMS: atom_id res chain seq x y z
N PHE A 1 15.87 4.59 -1.12
CA PHE A 1 15.53 3.28 -1.72
C PHE A 1 16.37 2.12 -1.15
N LEU A 2 17.71 2.13 -1.27
CA LEU A 2 18.54 1.01 -0.80
C LEU A 2 18.35 0.67 0.69
N VAL A 3 18.31 1.67 1.57
CA VAL A 3 18.07 1.46 3.01
C VAL A 3 16.72 0.79 3.26
N ALA A 4 15.66 1.22 2.56
CA ALA A 4 14.35 0.59 2.68
C ALA A 4 14.36 -0.87 2.22
N PHE A 5 15.02 -1.15 1.09
CA PHE A 5 15.18 -2.51 0.58
C PHE A 5 15.88 -3.41 1.60
N LEU A 6 17.00 -2.95 2.19
CA LEU A 6 17.73 -3.70 3.20
C LEU A 6 16.91 -3.92 4.47
N LEU A 7 16.10 -2.94 4.88
CA LEU A 7 15.22 -3.05 6.04
C LEU A 7 14.09 -4.06 5.80
N TYR A 8 13.44 -4.03 4.62
CA TYR A 8 12.43 -5.04 4.26
C TYR A 8 13.03 -6.43 4.12
N PHE A 9 14.25 -6.54 3.57
CA PHE A 9 14.95 -7.81 3.49
C PHE A 9 15.29 -8.36 4.88
N GLY A 10 15.83 -7.52 5.78
CA GLY A 10 16.09 -7.91 7.18
C GLY A 10 14.81 -8.31 7.91
N ALA A 11 13.73 -7.57 7.71
CA ALA A 11 12.42 -7.87 8.26
C ALA A 11 11.88 -9.24 7.77
N SER A 12 12.11 -9.60 6.50
CA SER A 12 11.68 -10.90 5.97
C SER A 12 12.41 -12.09 6.59
N GLN A 13 13.60 -11.88 7.17
CA GLN A 13 14.37 -12.94 7.84
C GLN A 13 13.95 -13.17 9.30
N ILE A 14 13.33 -12.17 9.94
CA ILE A 14 12.89 -12.25 11.34
C ILE A 14 11.55 -12.99 11.46
N GLY A 15 10.81 -13.12 10.35
CA GLY A 15 9.44 -13.59 10.33
C GLY A 15 8.47 -12.41 10.40
N THR A 16 7.34 -12.50 9.70
CA THR A 16 6.39 -11.37 9.57
C THR A 16 5.02 -11.66 10.19
N PRO A 17 4.70 -11.15 11.41
CA PRO A 17 3.33 -11.07 11.93
C PRO A 17 2.41 -10.30 11.00
N LEU A 18 1.14 -10.70 11.00
CA LEU A 18 0.06 -9.98 10.33
C LEU A 18 -0.15 -8.61 10.98
N SER A 19 0.07 -7.55 10.21
CA SER A 19 -0.17 -6.16 10.61
C SER A 19 -1.09 -5.45 9.61
N PRO A 20 -2.05 -4.63 10.08
CA PRO A 20 -2.95 -3.87 9.21
C PRO A 20 -2.25 -2.80 8.37
N LEU A 21 -0.97 -2.51 8.65
CA LEU A 21 -0.16 -1.55 7.91
C LEU A 21 0.37 -2.09 6.57
N PHE A 22 0.29 -3.41 6.32
CA PHE A 22 0.92 -4.04 5.16
C PHE A 22 0.01 -5.03 4.44
N ASN A 23 0.30 -5.26 3.17
CA ASN A 23 -0.53 -6.06 2.28
C ASN A 23 -0.15 -7.55 2.31
N TYR A 24 -0.29 -8.19 3.46
CA TYR A 24 -0.01 -9.63 3.62
C TYR A 24 -0.81 -10.52 2.67
N SER A 25 -1.94 -10.02 2.14
CA SER A 25 -2.78 -10.77 1.22
C SER A 25 -2.04 -11.25 -0.03
N HIS A 26 -0.95 -10.58 -0.43
CA HIS A 26 -0.10 -11.02 -1.53
C HIS A 26 0.63 -12.36 -1.24
N TYR A 27 0.88 -12.65 0.03
CA TYR A 27 1.63 -13.83 0.48
C TYR A 27 0.75 -14.88 1.16
N MET A 28 -0.55 -14.60 1.31
CA MET A 28 -1.50 -15.53 1.91
C MET A 28 -2.05 -16.49 0.85
N ALA A 29 -2.17 -17.76 1.22
CA ALA A 29 -2.87 -18.74 0.40
C ALA A 29 -4.35 -18.32 0.22
N PRO A 30 -4.97 -18.61 -0.94
CA PRO A 30 -6.33 -18.21 -1.26
C PRO A 30 -7.37 -19.12 -0.57
N VAL A 31 -7.29 -19.25 0.75
CA VAL A 31 -8.12 -20.17 1.55
C VAL A 31 -9.11 -19.39 2.40
N VAL A 32 -10.40 -19.77 2.30
CA VAL A 32 -11.48 -19.12 3.02
C VAL A 32 -11.40 -19.43 4.51
N GLY A 33 -11.30 -18.40 5.34
CA GLY A 33 -11.21 -18.52 6.80
C GLY A 33 -12.45 -18.07 7.56
N GLY A 34 -13.41 -17.44 6.88
CA GLY A 34 -14.63 -16.97 7.52
C GLY A 34 -15.50 -16.17 6.57
N PHE A 35 -16.69 -15.85 7.05
CA PHE A 35 -17.74 -15.17 6.27
C PHE A 35 -18.38 -14.03 7.05
N SER A 36 -18.78 -12.97 6.34
CA SER A 36 -19.69 -11.96 6.88
C SER A 36 -21.12 -12.51 6.99
N PRO A 37 -21.97 -11.99 7.88
CA PRO A 37 -23.36 -12.47 8.06
C PRO A 37 -24.17 -12.58 6.75
N ASP A 38 -24.07 -11.58 5.88
CA ASP A 38 -24.81 -11.50 4.60
C ASP A 38 -23.90 -11.78 3.39
N SER A 39 -23.03 -12.78 3.47
CA SER A 39 -22.05 -13.05 2.40
C SER A 39 -22.67 -13.86 1.25
N PRO A 40 -22.62 -13.37 -0.01
CA PRO A 40 -22.99 -14.17 -1.19
C PRO A 40 -22.21 -15.48 -1.30
N ALA A 41 -20.95 -15.50 -0.83
CA ALA A 41 -20.14 -16.71 -0.84
C ALA A 41 -20.71 -17.83 0.05
N LYS A 42 -21.18 -17.50 1.25
CA LYS A 42 -21.81 -18.48 2.15
C LYS A 42 -23.14 -18.97 1.59
N GLU A 43 -23.93 -18.08 0.99
CA GLU A 43 -25.20 -18.44 0.34
C GLU A 43 -24.99 -19.39 -0.84
N ALA A 44 -23.92 -19.19 -1.62
CA ALA A 44 -23.53 -20.07 -2.71
C ALA A 44 -23.02 -21.45 -2.25
N GLY A 45 -22.72 -21.63 -0.96
CA GLY A 45 -22.29 -22.91 -0.39
C GLY A 45 -20.77 -23.09 -0.27
N LEU A 46 -19.99 -22.01 -0.41
CA LEU A 46 -18.59 -22.03 0.02
C LEU A 46 -18.50 -22.29 1.54
N LYS A 47 -17.42 -22.95 1.94
CA LYS A 47 -17.15 -23.30 3.34
C LYS A 47 -15.76 -22.79 3.77
N GLU A 48 -15.59 -22.65 5.07
CA GLU A 48 -14.26 -22.42 5.64
C GLU A 48 -13.34 -23.60 5.29
N GLY A 49 -12.09 -23.32 4.99
CA GLY A 49 -11.12 -24.29 4.47
C GLY A 49 -11.14 -24.48 2.95
N ASP A 50 -12.15 -23.97 2.23
CA ASP A 50 -12.16 -24.04 0.76
C ASP A 50 -11.00 -23.20 0.19
N LYS A 51 -10.14 -23.83 -0.62
CA LYS A 51 -9.04 -23.17 -1.33
C LYS A 51 -9.51 -22.75 -2.73
N ILE A 52 -9.55 -21.45 -2.99
CA ILE A 52 -9.94 -20.90 -4.28
C ILE A 52 -8.80 -21.12 -5.29
N LEU A 53 -9.08 -21.90 -6.35
CA LEU A 53 -8.12 -22.20 -7.41
C LEU A 53 -8.29 -21.27 -8.62
N LYS A 54 -9.54 -20.95 -8.97
CA LYS A 54 -9.87 -20.09 -10.11
C LYS A 54 -11.09 -19.22 -9.83
N ILE A 55 -11.11 -18.04 -10.46
CA ILE A 55 -12.29 -17.18 -10.57
C ILE A 55 -12.49 -16.87 -12.05
N ASN A 56 -13.61 -17.34 -12.59
CA ASN A 56 -13.87 -17.47 -14.01
C ASN A 56 -12.69 -18.15 -14.72
N ASN A 57 -12.03 -17.47 -15.66
CA ASN A 57 -10.90 -18.00 -16.42
C ASN A 57 -9.53 -17.66 -15.84
N THR A 58 -9.46 -17.08 -14.64
CA THR A 58 -8.19 -16.65 -14.02
C THR A 58 -7.80 -17.57 -12.88
N SER A 59 -6.61 -18.16 -12.95
CA SER A 59 -6.01 -18.90 -11.83
C SER A 59 -5.64 -17.97 -10.68
N ILE A 60 -5.97 -18.38 -9.46
CA ILE A 60 -5.72 -17.64 -8.24
C ILE A 60 -4.65 -18.37 -7.43
N LYS A 61 -3.57 -17.66 -7.09
CA LYS A 61 -2.46 -18.18 -6.29
C LYS A 61 -2.37 -17.55 -4.91
N THR A 62 -2.90 -16.34 -4.76
CA THR A 62 -2.76 -15.52 -3.56
C THR A 62 -4.11 -14.95 -3.13
N TRP A 63 -4.25 -14.58 -1.86
CA TRP A 63 -5.48 -13.97 -1.35
C TRP A 63 -5.77 -12.60 -2.00
N GLU A 64 -4.73 -11.81 -2.29
CA GLU A 64 -4.85 -10.52 -2.96
C GLU A 64 -5.50 -10.63 -4.34
N GLU A 65 -5.15 -11.68 -5.09
CA GLU A 65 -5.67 -11.93 -6.43
C GLU A 65 -7.19 -12.13 -6.42
N ILE A 66 -7.77 -12.68 -5.34
CA ILE A 66 -9.22 -12.85 -5.22
C ILE A 66 -9.91 -11.49 -5.31
N GLY A 67 -9.55 -10.55 -4.43
CA GLY A 67 -10.17 -9.23 -4.38
C GLY A 67 -9.96 -8.46 -5.69
N THR A 68 -8.73 -8.49 -6.22
CA THR A 68 -8.36 -7.82 -7.47
C THR A 68 -9.14 -8.37 -8.66
N ASN A 69 -9.32 -9.69 -8.72
CA ASN A 69 -10.04 -10.34 -9.80
C ASN A 69 -11.54 -10.05 -9.73
N ILE A 70 -12.16 -10.14 -8.55
CA ILE A 70 -13.56 -9.80 -8.31
C ILE A 70 -13.87 -8.36 -8.75
N GLN A 71 -12.99 -7.39 -8.48
CA GLN A 71 -13.23 -6.01 -8.90
C GLN A 71 -13.18 -5.82 -10.44
N LYS A 72 -12.38 -6.62 -11.14
CA LYS A 72 -12.17 -6.50 -12.60
C LYS A 72 -13.22 -7.23 -13.42
N GLN A 73 -13.91 -8.20 -12.84
CA GLN A 73 -14.87 -9.05 -13.54
C GLN A 73 -16.30 -8.53 -13.44
N GLY A 74 -17.19 -9.14 -14.23
CA GLY A 74 -18.62 -8.85 -14.23
C GLY A 74 -19.31 -9.29 -12.93
N ASP A 75 -20.64 -9.34 -12.96
CA ASP A 75 -21.44 -9.67 -11.78
C ASP A 75 -21.66 -11.18 -11.63
N ASN A 76 -21.29 -11.98 -12.62
CA ASN A 76 -21.30 -13.43 -12.54
C ASN A 76 -19.88 -13.93 -12.31
N LEU A 77 -19.66 -14.54 -11.15
CA LEU A 77 -18.37 -15.07 -10.75
C LEU A 77 -18.50 -16.57 -10.56
N HIS A 78 -17.74 -17.32 -11.36
CA HIS A 78 -17.60 -18.76 -11.27
C HIS A 78 -16.33 -19.11 -10.50
N PHE A 79 -16.47 -19.70 -9.33
CA PHE A 79 -15.37 -20.10 -8.46
C PHE A 79 -15.11 -21.59 -8.60
N THR A 80 -13.88 -21.96 -8.97
CA THR A 80 -13.41 -23.34 -8.81
C THR A 80 -12.61 -23.43 -7.53
N VAL A 81 -13.03 -24.27 -6.60
CA VAL A 81 -12.40 -24.43 -5.28
C VAL A 81 -12.01 -25.88 -5.02
N LEU A 82 -10.94 -26.07 -4.24
CA LEU A 82 -10.52 -27.35 -3.69
C LEU A 82 -10.95 -27.41 -2.22
N ARG A 83 -11.83 -28.36 -1.91
CA ARG A 83 -12.26 -28.63 -0.54
C ARG A 83 -11.25 -29.55 0.17
N GLU A 84 -11.23 -29.51 1.51
CA GLU A 84 -10.27 -30.28 2.33
C GLU A 84 -10.25 -31.79 2.03
N ASN A 85 -11.38 -32.36 1.59
CA ASN A 85 -11.49 -33.76 1.19
C ASN A 85 -10.85 -34.08 -0.19
N GLY A 86 -10.21 -33.11 -0.84
CA GLY A 86 -9.56 -33.26 -2.15
C GLY A 86 -10.50 -33.11 -3.34
N VAL A 87 -11.80 -32.87 -3.13
CA VAL A 87 -12.78 -32.71 -4.21
C VAL A 87 -12.73 -31.28 -4.74
N VAL A 88 -12.72 -31.16 -6.07
CA VAL A 88 -12.87 -29.88 -6.77
C VAL A 88 -14.36 -29.61 -6.97
N LEU A 89 -14.81 -28.44 -6.55
CA LEU A 89 -16.20 -28.00 -6.64
C LEU A 89 -16.26 -26.64 -7.34
N ASP A 90 -17.34 -26.41 -8.08
CA ASP A 90 -17.61 -25.15 -8.73
C ASP A 90 -18.81 -24.45 -8.10
N PHE A 91 -18.72 -23.13 -7.96
CA PHE A 91 -19.73 -22.28 -7.34
C PHE A 91 -19.97 -21.03 -8.17
N ASP A 92 -21.21 -20.74 -8.49
CA ASP A 92 -21.61 -19.49 -9.13
C ASP A 92 -22.23 -18.55 -8.11
N LEU A 93 -21.71 -17.33 -8.03
CA LEU A 93 -22.23 -16.31 -7.12
C LEU A 93 -22.15 -14.92 -7.73
N LYS A 94 -23.00 -14.02 -7.19
CA LYS A 94 -23.01 -12.62 -7.55
C LYS A 94 -22.47 -11.76 -6.41
N PRO A 95 -21.52 -10.85 -6.67
CA PRO A 95 -21.04 -9.96 -5.64
C PRO A 95 -22.11 -8.91 -5.29
N ILE A 96 -22.14 -8.49 -4.03
CA ILE A 96 -22.89 -7.32 -3.60
C ILE A 96 -22.02 -6.08 -3.76
N ILE A 97 -22.59 -4.99 -4.28
CA ILE A 97 -21.90 -3.70 -4.38
C ILE A 97 -22.15 -2.94 -3.08
N LYS A 98 -21.08 -2.67 -2.32
CA LYS A 98 -21.14 -1.81 -1.13
C LYS A 98 -20.17 -0.65 -1.28
N GLU A 99 -20.54 0.50 -0.72
CA GLU A 99 -19.61 1.61 -0.56
C GLU A 99 -18.67 1.34 0.62
N GLN A 100 -17.38 1.44 0.37
CA GLN A 100 -16.34 1.32 1.39
C GLN A 100 -15.32 2.43 1.20
N LYS A 101 -14.73 2.89 2.30
CA LYS A 101 -13.56 3.76 2.21
C LYS A 101 -12.36 2.94 1.73
N ASN A 102 -11.67 3.42 0.71
CA ASN A 102 -10.38 2.86 0.33
C ASN A 102 -9.30 3.25 1.35
N ARG A 103 -8.06 2.80 1.12
CA ARG A 103 -6.89 3.10 1.98
C ARG A 103 -6.54 4.60 2.09
N PHE A 104 -7.12 5.45 1.23
CA PHE A 104 -6.97 6.90 1.24
C PHE A 104 -8.21 7.61 1.81
N GLY A 105 -9.19 6.87 2.33
CA GLY A 105 -10.40 7.43 2.93
C GLY A 105 -11.52 7.80 1.95
N GLU A 106 -11.34 7.58 0.65
CA GLU A 106 -12.35 7.88 -0.37
C GLU A 106 -13.43 6.80 -0.42
N SER A 107 -14.70 7.22 -0.50
CA SER A 107 -15.82 6.31 -0.74
C SER A 107 -15.75 5.74 -2.15
N VAL A 108 -15.49 4.43 -2.24
CA VAL A 108 -15.48 3.68 -3.50
C VAL A 108 -16.49 2.56 -3.46
N LYS A 109 -17.20 2.34 -4.57
CA LYS A 109 -18.06 1.17 -4.75
C LYS A 109 -17.17 -0.04 -4.95
N ARG A 110 -17.31 -1.05 -4.09
CA ARG A 110 -16.57 -2.32 -4.17
C ARG A 110 -17.54 -3.48 -4.34
N LYS A 111 -17.17 -4.40 -5.22
CA LYS A 111 -17.81 -5.71 -5.35
C LYS A 111 -17.33 -6.61 -4.21
N LEU A 112 -18.23 -7.11 -3.38
CA LEU A 112 -17.91 -7.92 -2.21
C LEU A 112 -18.64 -9.26 -2.29
N ILE A 113 -17.96 -10.31 -1.84
CA ILE A 113 -18.53 -11.65 -1.71
C ILE A 113 -18.60 -12.12 -0.25
N GLY A 114 -18.07 -11.29 0.67
CA GLY A 114 -18.17 -11.48 2.12
C GLY A 114 -17.32 -12.61 2.70
N ILE A 115 -16.13 -12.88 2.14
CA ILE A 115 -15.15 -13.84 2.69
C ILE A 115 -13.98 -13.13 3.37
N ALA A 116 -13.41 -13.79 4.38
CA ALA A 116 -12.19 -13.40 5.06
C ALA A 116 -11.10 -14.48 4.88
N PRO A 117 -9.81 -14.10 4.85
CA PRO A 117 -8.73 -15.08 4.68
C PRO A 117 -8.62 -15.97 5.90
N GLN A 118 -8.23 -17.23 5.68
CA GLN A 118 -7.75 -18.07 6.77
C GLN A 118 -6.42 -17.52 7.28
N VAL A 119 -6.48 -16.92 8.46
CA VAL A 119 -5.29 -16.47 9.18
C VAL A 119 -4.69 -17.67 9.88
N SER A 120 -3.55 -18.15 9.37
CA SER A 120 -2.71 -19.08 10.12
C SER A 120 -1.85 -18.29 11.09
N ASN A 121 -1.74 -18.74 12.34
CA ASN A 121 -0.77 -18.20 13.31
C ASN A 121 0.68 -18.58 12.97
N LYS A 122 0.93 -19.24 11.84
CA LYS A 122 2.28 -19.57 11.39
C LYS A 122 2.92 -18.32 10.78
N GLU A 123 4.04 -17.91 11.35
CA GLU A 123 4.89 -16.86 10.80
C GLU A 123 5.24 -17.19 9.34
N LEU A 124 5.11 -16.21 8.46
CA LEU A 124 5.60 -16.33 7.09
C LEU A 124 7.13 -16.26 7.12
N TYR A 125 7.77 -17.41 6.93
CA TYR A 125 9.21 -17.49 6.74
C TYR A 125 9.52 -17.41 5.25
N PHE A 126 10.32 -16.42 4.88
CA PHE A 126 10.82 -16.28 3.52
C PHE A 126 12.16 -17.00 3.42
N SER A 127 12.37 -17.79 2.37
CA SER A 127 13.73 -18.20 2.02
C SER A 127 14.57 -16.94 1.69
N PRO A 128 15.91 -16.99 1.72
CA PRO A 128 16.73 -15.83 1.35
C PRO A 128 16.39 -15.25 -0.03
N ILE A 129 16.05 -16.11 -1.00
CA ILE A 129 15.68 -15.69 -2.35
C ILE A 129 14.29 -15.05 -2.36
N ASP A 130 13.32 -15.64 -1.66
CA ASP A 130 11.97 -15.07 -1.54
C ASP A 130 12.01 -13.74 -0.78
N GLY A 131 12.92 -13.59 0.19
CA GLY A 131 13.15 -12.37 0.94
C GLY A 131 13.64 -11.20 0.08
N LEU A 132 14.48 -11.47 -0.92
CA LEU A 132 14.90 -10.44 -1.89
C LEU A 132 13.72 -9.98 -2.74
N SER A 133 12.90 -10.93 -3.22
CA SER A 133 11.71 -10.63 -4.01
C SER A 133 10.68 -9.87 -3.18
N PHE A 134 10.50 -10.25 -1.91
CA PHE A 134 9.69 -9.54 -0.94
C PHE A 134 10.16 -8.09 -0.77
N ALA A 135 11.44 -7.88 -0.46
CA ALA A 135 11.99 -6.55 -0.23
C ALA A 135 11.86 -5.63 -1.45
N TRP A 136 12.04 -6.18 -2.66
CA TRP A 136 11.83 -5.46 -3.91
C TRP A 136 10.38 -5.04 -4.09
N ASN A 137 9.44 -6.00 -3.95
CA ASN A 137 8.02 -5.76 -4.13
C ASN A 137 7.47 -4.77 -3.08
N GLU A 138 7.87 -4.88 -1.81
CA GLU A 138 7.47 -3.95 -0.76
C GLU A 138 8.06 -2.55 -0.98
N THR A 139 9.30 -2.45 -1.46
CA THR A 139 9.88 -1.15 -1.83
C THR A 139 9.09 -0.49 -2.95
N LEU A 140 8.75 -1.23 -4.01
CA LEU A 140 7.95 -0.73 -5.12
C LEU A 140 6.52 -0.39 -4.70
N HIS A 141 5.90 -1.22 -3.86
CA HIS A 141 4.56 -1.01 -3.33
C HIS A 141 4.50 0.27 -2.51
N ALA A 142 5.40 0.42 -1.52
CA ALA A 142 5.51 1.62 -0.71
C ALA A 142 5.79 2.85 -1.59
N SER A 143 6.64 2.71 -2.60
CA SER A 143 6.96 3.82 -3.51
C SER A 143 5.74 4.32 -4.27
N THR A 144 4.98 3.36 -4.84
CA THR A 144 3.75 3.63 -5.58
C THR A 144 2.70 4.26 -4.67
N MET A 145 2.56 3.75 -3.45
CA MET A 145 1.64 4.26 -2.44
C MET A 145 1.93 5.72 -2.08
N ILE A 146 3.19 6.06 -1.84
CA ILE A 146 3.60 7.41 -1.47
C ILE A 146 3.38 8.37 -2.64
N PHE A 147 3.74 7.96 -3.85
CA PHE A 147 3.48 8.74 -5.06
C PHE A 147 1.97 9.00 -5.25
N GLN A 148 1.13 7.96 -5.09
CA GLN A 148 -0.32 8.10 -5.17
C GLN A 148 -0.88 9.00 -4.06
N SER A 149 -0.35 8.94 -2.84
CA SER A 149 -0.73 9.83 -1.74
C SER A 149 -0.46 11.29 -2.10
N VAL A 150 0.73 11.60 -2.63
CA VAL A 150 1.08 12.95 -3.09
C VAL A 150 0.16 13.39 -4.23
N GLN A 151 -0.05 12.54 -5.23
CA GLN A 151 -0.96 12.82 -6.33
C GLN A 151 -2.37 13.16 -5.82
N LYS A 152 -2.93 12.35 -4.91
CA LYS A 152 -4.28 12.54 -4.38
C LYS A 152 -4.42 13.75 -3.48
N LEU A 153 -3.36 14.14 -2.78
CA LEU A 153 -3.30 15.38 -2.03
C LEU A 153 -3.37 16.59 -2.98
N ILE A 154 -2.59 16.56 -4.06
CA ILE A 154 -2.57 17.63 -5.07
C ILE A 154 -3.91 17.72 -5.81
N THR A 155 -4.55 16.59 -6.14
CA THR A 155 -5.86 16.59 -6.80
C THR A 155 -7.03 16.87 -5.85
N GLY A 156 -6.78 17.02 -4.54
CA GLY A 156 -7.82 17.23 -3.53
C GLY A 156 -8.71 16.02 -3.25
N ALA A 157 -8.33 14.84 -3.75
CA ALA A 157 -9.05 13.58 -3.48
C ALA A 157 -8.84 13.12 -2.02
N VAL A 158 -7.67 13.46 -1.45
CA VAL A 158 -7.37 13.33 -0.02
C VAL A 158 -7.36 14.72 0.61
N PRO A 159 -8.17 14.97 1.65
CA PRO A 159 -8.17 16.24 2.37
C PRO A 159 -6.80 16.59 2.95
N ALA A 160 -6.39 17.87 2.82
CA ALA A 160 -5.09 18.33 3.27
C ALA A 160 -4.87 18.20 4.79
N ASN A 161 -5.95 18.14 5.59
CA ASN A 161 -5.88 17.90 7.04
C ASN A 161 -5.51 16.45 7.42
N GLN A 162 -5.39 15.55 6.43
CA GLN A 162 -4.84 14.20 6.62
C GLN A 162 -3.31 14.16 6.50
N LEU A 163 -2.68 15.24 6.06
CA LEU A 163 -1.21 15.32 6.03
C LEU A 163 -0.66 15.42 7.45
N GLY A 164 0.08 14.41 7.87
CA GLY A 164 0.79 14.39 9.15
C GLY A 164 2.13 15.11 9.06
N GLY A 165 2.49 15.81 10.13
CA GLY A 165 3.79 16.47 10.29
C GLY A 165 4.76 15.68 11.15
N VAL A 166 5.70 16.41 11.77
CA VAL A 166 6.77 15.84 12.61
C VAL A 166 6.20 15.13 13.85
N ILE A 167 5.11 15.63 14.43
CA ILE A 167 4.51 15.04 15.64
C ILE A 167 3.86 13.71 15.30
N SER A 168 3.15 13.62 14.18
CA SER A 168 2.59 12.36 13.68
C SER A 168 3.67 11.30 13.46
N ILE A 169 4.83 11.69 12.92
CA ILE A 169 5.97 10.77 12.74
C ILE A 169 6.45 10.24 14.09
N VAL A 170 6.60 11.10 15.10
CA VAL A 170 7.02 10.69 16.46
C VAL A 170 6.00 9.72 17.08
N ASP A 171 4.71 10.03 17.03
CA ASP A 171 3.64 9.19 17.59
C ASP A 171 3.58 7.80 16.93
N ILE A 172 3.62 7.74 15.60
CA ILE A 172 3.61 6.46 14.88
C ILE A 172 4.90 5.68 15.14
N THR A 173 6.06 6.35 15.25
CA THR A 173 7.33 5.71 15.64
C THR A 173 7.21 5.07 17.02
N ALA A 174 6.64 5.78 17.99
CA ALA A 174 6.44 5.27 19.34
C ALA A 174 5.53 4.03 19.35
N LYS A 175 4.40 4.09 18.63
CA LYS A 175 3.47 2.95 18.47
C LYS A 175 4.13 1.76 17.78
N ALA A 176 4.93 2.00 16.73
CA ALA A 176 5.68 0.96 16.04
C ALA A 176 6.71 0.30 16.97
N SER A 177 7.45 1.09 17.77
CA SER A 177 8.39 0.57 18.76
C SER A 177 7.71 -0.28 19.83
N GLN A 178 6.51 0.10 20.28
CA GLN A 178 5.72 -0.69 21.24
C GLN A 178 5.18 -1.99 20.62
N SER A 179 4.92 -1.98 19.30
CA SER A 179 4.43 -3.15 18.55
C SER A 179 5.54 -4.18 18.24
N GLY A 180 6.80 -3.85 18.53
CA GLY A 180 7.95 -4.73 18.38
C GLY A 180 8.92 -4.33 17.26
N ILE A 181 10.09 -4.99 17.24
CA ILE A 181 11.19 -4.63 16.34
C ILE A 181 10.80 -4.67 14.86
N LEU A 182 9.92 -5.60 14.49
CA LEU A 182 9.52 -5.75 13.11
C LEU A 182 8.68 -4.56 12.64
N ALA A 183 7.68 -4.16 13.42
CA ALA A 183 6.86 -2.98 13.11
C ALA A 183 7.74 -1.73 12.99
N LEU A 184 8.76 -1.60 13.86
CA LEU A 184 9.74 -0.53 13.79
C LEU A 184 10.59 -0.58 12.51
N LEU A 185 11.09 -1.75 12.11
CA LEU A 185 11.86 -1.93 10.87
C LEU A 185 11.04 -1.55 9.63
N PHE A 186 9.81 -2.03 9.53
CA PHE A 186 8.92 -1.68 8.43
C PHE A 186 8.59 -0.18 8.41
N PHE A 187 8.30 0.41 9.56
CA PHE A 187 8.03 1.85 9.64
C PHE A 187 9.25 2.68 9.24
N THR A 188 10.44 2.27 9.68
CA THR A 188 11.70 2.90 9.26
C THR A 188 11.95 2.73 7.76
N ALA A 189 11.63 1.56 7.21
CA ALA A 189 11.70 1.32 5.77
C ALA A 189 10.76 2.24 5.00
N LEU A 190 9.51 2.39 5.47
CA LEU A 190 8.51 3.29 4.88
C LEU A 190 8.99 4.75 4.88
N ILE A 191 9.56 5.26 5.97
CA ILE A 191 10.16 6.60 6.02
C ILE A 191 11.30 6.73 5.00
N SER A 192 12.18 5.74 4.92
CA SER A 192 13.28 5.72 3.95
C SER A 192 12.80 5.69 2.50
N VAL A 193 11.70 4.98 2.18
CA VAL A 193 11.06 5.06 0.87
C VAL A 193 10.46 6.45 0.66
N ASN A 194 9.79 7.02 1.67
CA ASN A 194 9.15 8.34 1.59
C ASN A 194 10.16 9.43 1.23
N LEU A 195 11.28 9.49 1.96
CA LEU A 195 12.36 10.43 1.65
C LEU A 195 12.89 10.22 0.22
N GLY A 196 13.04 8.97 -0.22
CA GLY A 196 13.48 8.65 -1.59
C GLY A 196 12.48 9.10 -2.66
N VAL A 197 11.19 8.81 -2.50
CA VAL A 197 10.14 9.17 -3.46
C VAL A 197 9.93 10.67 -3.52
N LEU A 198 9.85 11.33 -2.36
CA LEU A 198 9.71 12.79 -2.31
C LEU A 198 10.91 13.48 -2.93
N ASN A 199 12.14 13.02 -2.64
CA ASN A 199 13.34 13.57 -3.26
C ASN A 199 13.39 13.40 -4.77
N LEU A 200 12.69 12.42 -5.35
CA LEU A 200 12.61 12.24 -6.81
C LEU A 200 11.54 13.11 -7.47
N LEU A 201 10.69 13.81 -6.72
CA LEU A 201 9.73 14.73 -7.31
C LEU A 201 10.45 15.87 -8.04
N PRO A 202 9.91 16.40 -9.14
CA PRO A 202 10.49 17.50 -9.91
C PRO A 202 10.30 18.84 -9.18
N ILE A 203 10.78 18.92 -7.95
CA ILE A 203 10.77 20.11 -7.10
C ILE A 203 12.21 20.64 -7.08
N PRO A 204 12.49 21.85 -7.57
CA PRO A 204 13.84 22.43 -7.70
C PRO A 204 14.72 22.45 -6.43
N ALA A 205 14.14 22.28 -5.24
CA ALA A 205 14.87 22.21 -3.96
C ALA A 205 15.27 20.79 -3.56
N LEU A 206 14.83 19.78 -4.31
CA LEU A 206 15.10 18.35 -4.09
C LEU A 206 15.96 17.78 -5.23
N ASP A 207 16.49 16.58 -5.03
CA ASP A 207 17.33 15.87 -6.02
C ASP A 207 16.63 15.73 -7.39
N GLY A 208 15.33 15.52 -7.41
CA GLY A 208 14.50 15.43 -8.61
C GLY A 208 14.36 16.75 -9.37
N GLY A 209 14.61 17.88 -8.69
CA GLY A 209 14.79 19.19 -9.33
C GLY A 209 16.01 19.22 -10.25
N HIS A 210 17.13 18.65 -9.81
CA HIS A 210 18.32 18.52 -10.65
C HIS A 210 18.07 17.57 -11.83
N ILE A 211 17.36 16.46 -11.60
CA ILE A 211 16.94 15.55 -12.69
C ILE A 211 16.09 16.31 -13.72
N MET A 212 15.13 17.12 -13.27
CA MET A 212 14.30 17.96 -14.15
C MET A 212 15.14 18.96 -14.97
N PHE A 213 16.09 19.64 -14.34
CA PHE A 213 16.98 20.59 -15.05
C PHE A 213 17.89 19.89 -16.07
N ASN A 214 18.42 18.72 -15.73
CA ASN A 214 19.23 17.92 -16.65
C ASN A 214 18.41 17.41 -17.85
N ILE A 215 17.17 16.98 -17.62
CA ILE A 215 16.25 16.59 -18.70
C ILE A 215 15.93 17.80 -19.58
N TYR A 216 15.69 18.96 -18.99
CA TYR A 216 15.49 20.21 -19.73
C TYR A 216 16.70 20.54 -20.61
N GLU A 217 17.92 20.46 -20.05
CA GLU A 217 19.16 20.70 -20.79
C GLU A 217 19.34 19.70 -21.93
N MET A 218 19.07 18.42 -21.70
CA MET A 218 19.14 17.37 -22.72
C MET A 218 18.19 17.64 -23.90
N ILE A 219 16.98 18.17 -23.63
CA ILE A 219 15.99 18.50 -24.67
C ILE A 219 16.37 19.80 -25.41
N ARG A 220 16.88 20.81 -24.68
CA ARG A 220 17.19 22.14 -25.24
C ARG A 220 18.60 22.27 -25.78
N GLY A 221 19.49 21.34 -25.48
CA GLY A 221 20.92 21.39 -25.79
C GLY A 221 21.67 22.53 -25.09
N LYS A 222 21.06 23.14 -24.06
CA LYS A 222 21.59 24.30 -23.33
C LYS A 222 21.17 24.25 -21.88
N ALA A 223 22.13 24.49 -20.97
CA ALA A 223 21.85 24.59 -19.54
C ALA A 223 20.84 25.71 -19.24
N PRO A 224 19.91 25.52 -18.27
CA PRO A 224 19.09 26.61 -17.77
C PRO A 224 19.97 27.69 -17.13
N SER A 225 19.57 28.96 -17.24
CA SER A 225 20.31 30.05 -16.61
C SER A 225 20.33 29.88 -15.09
N GLU A 226 21.49 30.15 -14.47
CA GLU A 226 21.66 30.05 -13.01
C GLU A 226 20.64 30.87 -12.23
N GLU A 227 20.28 32.06 -12.73
CA GLU A 227 19.26 32.92 -12.10
C GLU A 227 17.87 32.26 -12.05
N ILE A 228 17.45 31.61 -13.15
CA ILE A 228 16.18 30.87 -13.19
C ILE A 228 16.25 29.67 -12.24
N MET A 229 17.35 28.93 -12.24
CA MET A 229 17.52 27.78 -11.34
C MET A 229 17.42 28.22 -9.88
N TYR A 230 18.12 29.29 -9.49
CA TYR A 230 18.06 29.87 -8.15
C TYR A 230 16.64 30.29 -7.75
N ARG A 231 15.95 31.04 -8.61
CA ARG A 231 14.56 31.48 -8.35
C ARG A 231 13.61 30.29 -8.19
N LEU A 232 13.74 29.28 -9.06
CA LEU A 232 12.92 28.07 -9.00
C LEU A 232 13.23 27.25 -7.73
N THR A 233 14.49 27.15 -7.32
CA THR A 233 14.89 26.51 -6.05
C THR A 233 14.30 27.23 -4.84
N LEU A 234 14.31 28.58 -4.81
CA LEU A 234 13.65 29.34 -3.75
C LEU A 234 12.15 29.09 -3.69
N VAL A 235 11.47 29.02 -4.85
CA VAL A 235 10.05 28.66 -4.92
C VAL A 235 9.83 27.24 -4.39
N GLY A 236 10.70 26.29 -4.76
CA GLY A 236 10.68 24.92 -4.24
C GLY A 236 10.78 24.89 -2.72
N TRP A 237 11.72 25.62 -2.13
CA TRP A 237 11.84 25.77 -0.67
C TRP A 237 10.59 26.38 -0.04
N GLY A 238 10.00 27.40 -0.66
CA GLY A 238 8.73 27.98 -0.19
C GLY A 238 7.59 26.96 -0.13
N ILE A 239 7.47 26.10 -1.16
CA ILE A 239 6.48 25.01 -1.19
C ILE A 239 6.75 24.00 -0.08
N LEU A 240 8.00 23.55 0.07
CA LEU A 240 8.38 22.56 1.09
C LEU A 240 8.12 23.08 2.51
N LEU A 241 8.53 24.32 2.80
CA LEU A 241 8.28 24.96 4.09
C LEU A 241 6.78 25.09 4.36
N SER A 242 5.99 25.46 3.35
CA SER A 242 4.53 25.57 3.48
C SER A 242 3.89 24.21 3.81
N LEU A 243 4.33 23.13 3.15
CA LEU A 243 3.84 21.78 3.43
C LEU A 243 4.25 21.29 4.83
N MET A 244 5.47 21.57 5.26
CA MET A 244 5.93 21.22 6.62
C MET A 244 5.13 21.97 7.69
N LEU A 245 4.89 23.27 7.50
CA LEU A 245 4.07 24.08 8.40
C LEU A 245 2.62 23.61 8.43
N LEU A 246 2.05 23.26 7.27
CA LEU A 246 0.70 22.69 7.17
C LEU A 246 0.60 21.38 7.95
N GLY A 247 1.58 20.47 7.82
CA GLY A 247 1.61 19.22 8.57
C GLY A 247 1.71 19.44 10.06
N LEU A 248 2.57 20.36 10.50
CA LEU A 248 2.67 20.74 11.91
C LEU A 248 1.37 21.35 12.44
N TYR A 249 0.73 22.22 11.66
CA TYR A 249 -0.58 22.79 11.99
C TYR A 249 -1.64 21.69 12.15
N ASN A 250 -1.72 20.75 11.21
CA ASN A 250 -2.66 19.63 11.27
C ASN A 250 -2.42 18.75 12.50
N ASP A 251 -1.15 18.48 12.83
CA ASP A 251 -0.77 17.71 14.02
C ASP A 251 -1.26 18.41 15.30
N ILE A 252 -0.94 19.70 15.46
CA ILE A 252 -1.33 20.50 16.64
C ILE A 252 -2.86 20.59 16.75
N TYR A 253 -3.55 20.82 15.64
CA TYR A 253 -5.01 20.86 15.59
C TYR A 253 -5.61 19.53 16.08
N ARG A 254 -5.07 18.40 15.61
CA ARG A 254 -5.51 17.05 15.99
C ARG A 254 -5.26 16.75 17.46
N MET A 255 -4.21 17.29 18.06
CA MET A 255 -3.93 17.13 19.49
C MET A 255 -4.85 17.96 20.38
N MET A 256 -5.25 19.16 19.94
CA MET A 256 -6.06 20.07 20.76
C MET A 256 -7.56 19.79 20.67
N LEU A 257 -8.03 19.31 19.53
CA LEU A 257 -9.46 19.13 19.22
C LEU A 257 -9.83 17.66 18.95
N GLY A 258 -8.86 16.75 19.04
CA GLY A 258 -9.04 15.31 18.91
C GLY A 258 -9.50 14.66 20.21
#